data_AF-A0A4U8S3B3-F1
#
_entry.id   AF-A0A4U8S3B3-F1
#
_cell.length_a   1.000
_cell.length_b   1.000
_cell.length_c   1.000
_cell.angle_alpha   90.00
_cell.angle_beta   90.00
_cell.angle_gamma   90.00
#
_symmetry.space_group_name_H-M   'P 1'
#
loop_
_entity.id
_entity.type
_entity.pdbx_description
1 polymer ?
#
loop_
_entity_poly.entity_id
_entity_poly.type
_entity_poly.pdbx_seq_one_letter_code
_entity_poly.pdbx_strand_id
1 'polypeptide(L)'
;MYKNFDAIDFHTLPQSFVIKTNHDCGGIVIVEDKKSFLKDEARLKSAKEKIEKHLQTNYYSLYREWHYKDIEPRVFVEELLLKEKPQNSDQSTTNTSPEVPDDYKFHCFGKQTFIQIDTDRFTNHTRTIFNEKWEKQPFIFGYPTPDYTPQKPQNLNTMLAIAQKLSEKMEVGYVRVDLYEVNCADSSQNPVIVGELTFTHGGGTEHFNPPEWDKNFGDLWKL
;
A
#
# COMPACT_ATOMS: atom_id res chain seq x y z
N MET A 1 13.91 -13.72 -2.47
CA MET A 1 14.40 -12.61 -1.60
C MET A 1 15.91 -12.65 -1.56
N TYR A 2 16.55 -11.50 -1.57
CA TYR A 2 18.00 -11.30 -1.61
C TYR A 2 18.52 -10.83 -0.25
N LYS A 3 19.81 -11.07 0.02
CA LYS A 3 20.46 -10.67 1.27
C LYS A 3 20.73 -9.17 1.35
N ASN A 4 21.04 -8.53 0.23
CA ASN A 4 21.39 -7.12 0.11
C ASN A 4 21.15 -6.65 -1.32
N PHE A 5 21.41 -5.37 -1.61
CA PHE A 5 21.19 -4.79 -2.93
C PHE A 5 22.10 -5.40 -4.00
N ASP A 6 23.36 -5.66 -3.67
CA ASP A 6 24.35 -6.21 -4.61
C ASP A 6 24.04 -7.65 -5.04
N ALA A 7 23.24 -8.38 -4.24
CA ALA A 7 22.80 -9.74 -4.55
C ALA A 7 21.64 -9.80 -5.56
N ILE A 8 21.08 -8.66 -5.97
CA ILE A 8 19.97 -8.62 -6.94
C ILE A 8 20.50 -8.93 -8.34
N ASP A 9 19.98 -9.99 -8.95
CA ASP A 9 20.23 -10.30 -10.36
C ASP A 9 19.27 -9.55 -11.29
N PHE A 10 19.65 -8.32 -11.69
CA PHE A 10 18.87 -7.48 -12.60
C PHE A 10 18.61 -8.10 -13.98
N HIS A 11 19.38 -9.11 -14.40
CA HIS A 11 19.16 -9.76 -15.69
C HIS A 11 17.88 -10.60 -15.70
N THR A 12 17.50 -11.15 -14.55
CA THR A 12 16.29 -11.98 -14.39
C THR A 12 15.00 -11.18 -14.22
N LEU A 13 15.11 -9.88 -13.88
CA LEU A 13 13.96 -9.03 -13.56
C LEU A 13 13.23 -8.52 -14.82
N PRO A 14 11.93 -8.19 -14.73
CA PRO A 14 11.19 -7.53 -15.80
C PRO A 14 11.75 -6.13 -16.14
N GLN A 15 11.16 -5.47 -17.16
CA GLN A 15 11.62 -4.15 -17.58
C GLN A 15 11.28 -3.05 -16.55
N SER A 16 10.23 -3.22 -15.76
CA SER A 16 9.83 -2.34 -14.67
C SER A 16 9.52 -3.16 -13.43
N PHE A 17 9.85 -2.62 -12.25
CA PHE A 17 9.69 -3.32 -10.96
C PHE A 17 9.84 -2.35 -9.78
N VAL A 18 9.49 -2.84 -8.59
CA VAL A 18 9.73 -2.14 -7.32
C VAL A 18 10.65 -3.00 -6.45
N ILE A 19 11.74 -2.41 -5.97
CA ILE A 19 12.63 -3.02 -4.98
C ILE A 19 12.14 -2.59 -3.60
N LYS A 20 11.96 -3.54 -2.68
CA LYS A 20 11.50 -3.30 -1.32
C LYS A 20 12.33 -4.05 -0.28
N THR A 21 12.41 -3.51 0.92
CA THR A 21 12.82 -4.25 2.13
C THR A 21 11.61 -4.87 2.81
N ASN A 22 11.81 -6.01 3.50
CA ASN A 22 10.74 -6.82 4.07
C ASN A 22 10.36 -6.50 5.54
N HIS A 23 11.01 -5.52 6.16
CA HIS A 23 11.03 -5.36 7.62
C HIS A 23 10.92 -3.90 8.07
N ASP A 24 10.43 -3.02 7.19
CA ASP A 24 10.27 -1.60 7.48
C ASP A 24 9.16 -0.97 6.63
N CYS A 25 8.96 0.32 6.82
CA CYS A 25 8.28 1.18 5.87
C CYS A 25 9.26 2.20 5.25
N GLY A 26 9.11 2.43 3.94
CA GLY A 26 9.82 3.45 3.18
C GLY A 26 11.05 2.95 2.40
N GLY A 27 11.52 1.72 2.65
CA GLY A 27 12.62 1.08 1.94
C GLY A 27 12.24 0.62 0.53
N ILE A 28 11.78 1.57 -0.29
CA ILE A 28 11.16 1.34 -1.60
C ILE A 28 11.96 2.09 -2.68
N VAL A 29 12.30 1.40 -3.78
CA VAL A 29 12.86 2.00 -4.99
C VAL A 29 12.03 1.59 -6.18
N ILE A 30 11.43 2.57 -6.87
CA ILE A 30 10.63 2.35 -8.08
C ILE A 30 11.54 2.42 -9.30
N VAL A 31 11.46 1.40 -10.16
CA VAL A 31 12.20 1.28 -11.41
C VAL A 31 11.20 1.14 -12.56
N GLU A 32 10.92 2.24 -13.26
CA GLU A 32 10.00 2.27 -14.39
C GLU A 32 10.63 1.77 -15.70
N ASP A 33 11.94 1.97 -15.86
CA ASP A 33 12.72 1.48 -17.00
C ASP A 33 14.08 0.96 -16.53
N LYS A 34 14.24 -0.36 -16.56
CA LYS A 34 15.45 -1.07 -16.12
C LYS A 34 16.70 -0.62 -16.89
N LYS A 35 16.56 -0.37 -18.20
CA LYS A 35 17.72 -0.03 -19.05
C LYS A 35 18.27 1.34 -18.71
N SER A 36 17.40 2.33 -18.51
CA SER A 36 17.73 3.67 -18.07
C SER A 36 18.29 3.64 -16.65
N PHE A 37 17.64 2.91 -15.74
CA PHE A 37 18.09 2.74 -14.36
C PHE A 37 19.51 2.17 -14.25
N LEU A 38 19.84 1.13 -15.02
CA LEU A 38 21.17 0.52 -14.99
C LEU A 38 22.27 1.38 -15.66
N LYS A 39 21.89 2.33 -16.52
CA LYS A 39 22.81 3.29 -17.14
C LYS A 39 23.06 4.52 -16.28
N ASP A 40 22.12 4.85 -15.40
CA ASP A 40 22.22 5.98 -14.48
C ASP A 40 22.95 5.57 -13.19
N GLU A 41 24.28 5.72 -13.21
CA GLU A 41 25.14 5.37 -12.06
C GLU A 41 24.75 6.11 -10.78
N ALA A 42 24.31 7.38 -10.90
CA ALA A 42 23.92 8.19 -9.74
C ALA A 42 22.63 7.67 -9.11
N ARG A 43 21.62 7.33 -9.94
CA ARG A 43 20.37 6.73 -9.47
C ARG A 43 20.60 5.33 -8.89
N LEU A 44 21.44 4.51 -9.53
CA LEU A 44 21.78 3.18 -9.02
C LEU A 44 22.47 3.26 -7.65
N LYS A 45 23.42 4.19 -7.50
CA LYS A 45 24.10 4.46 -6.23
C LYS A 45 23.12 4.92 -5.14
N SER A 46 22.25 5.88 -5.44
CA SER A 46 21.22 6.36 -4.51
C SER A 46 20.25 5.26 -4.08
N ALA A 47 19.81 4.42 -5.03
CA ALA A 47 18.97 3.26 -4.75
C ALA A 47 19.67 2.27 -3.80
N LYS A 48 20.94 1.95 -4.07
CA LYS A 48 21.75 1.09 -3.20
C LYS A 48 21.87 1.69 -1.80
N GLU A 49 22.30 2.94 -1.68
CA GLU A 49 22.46 3.62 -0.39
C GLU A 49 21.16 3.63 0.43
N LYS A 50 20.02 3.87 -0.24
CA LYS A 50 18.71 3.80 0.39
C LYS A 50 18.41 2.40 0.93
N ILE A 51 18.50 1.36 0.09
CA ILE A 51 18.18 -0.02 0.49
C ILE A 51 19.13 -0.52 1.58
N GLU A 52 20.44 -0.29 1.46
CA GLU A 52 21.42 -0.71 2.46
C GLU A 52 21.22 0.00 3.79
N LYS A 53 20.88 1.29 3.80
CA LYS A 53 20.53 2.02 5.02
C LYS A 53 19.31 1.40 5.71
N HIS A 54 18.29 1.05 4.93
CA HIS A 54 17.10 0.39 5.45
C HIS A 54 17.41 -1.00 6.04
N LEU A 55 18.21 -1.83 5.35
CA LEU A 55 18.67 -3.13 5.87
C LEU A 55 19.45 -3.04 7.18
N GLN A 56 20.11 -1.92 7.45
CA GLN A 56 20.85 -1.66 8.70
C GLN A 56 19.97 -1.04 9.81
N THR A 57 18.71 -0.73 9.51
CA THR A 57 17.81 -0.02 10.42
C THR A 57 16.73 -0.96 10.92
N ASN A 58 16.74 -1.27 12.21
CA ASN A 58 15.62 -1.98 12.81
C ASN A 58 14.44 -1.01 13.04
N TYR A 59 13.36 -1.18 12.28
CA TYR A 59 12.18 -0.30 12.33
C TYR A 59 11.52 -0.25 13.71
N TYR A 60 11.56 -1.35 14.47
CA TYR A 60 11.10 -1.40 15.86
C TYR A 60 11.82 -0.39 16.76
N SER A 61 13.12 -0.18 16.56
CA SER A 61 13.89 0.77 17.38
C SER A 61 13.44 2.22 17.19
N LEU A 62 12.88 2.54 16.02
CA LEU A 62 12.39 3.88 15.68
C LEU A 62 10.93 4.09 16.11
N TYR A 63 10.05 3.13 15.79
CA TYR A 63 8.60 3.31 15.89
C TYR A 63 7.91 2.40 16.91
N ARG A 64 8.66 1.49 17.55
CA ARG A 64 8.15 0.53 18.56
C ARG A 64 7.07 -0.43 18.06
N GLU A 65 6.96 -0.57 16.75
CA GLU A 65 6.12 -1.58 16.10
C GLU A 65 6.73 -2.98 16.27
N TRP A 66 6.23 -3.71 17.27
CA TRP A 66 6.85 -4.95 17.77
C TRP A 66 7.07 -6.02 16.69
N HIS A 67 6.16 -6.10 15.72
CA HIS A 67 6.18 -7.13 14.68
C HIS A 67 7.43 -7.04 13.76
N TYR A 68 8.11 -5.89 13.69
CA TYR A 68 9.36 -5.74 12.93
C TYR A 68 10.61 -6.21 13.69
N LYS A 69 10.54 -6.34 15.02
CA LYS A 69 11.71 -6.44 15.90
C LYS A 69 12.69 -7.55 15.51
N ASP A 70 12.15 -8.73 15.19
CA ASP A 70 12.91 -9.96 14.97
C ASP A 70 12.91 -10.41 13.49
N ILE A 71 12.38 -9.58 12.57
CA ILE A 71 12.40 -9.90 11.14
C ILE A 71 13.83 -9.78 10.63
N GLU A 72 14.36 -10.83 10.04
CA GLU A 72 15.67 -10.78 9.40
C GLU A 72 15.61 -9.88 8.15
N PRO A 73 16.41 -8.80 8.08
CA PRO A 73 16.40 -7.88 6.94
C PRO A 73 16.73 -8.58 5.61
N ARG A 74 15.88 -8.34 4.61
CA ARG A 74 15.99 -8.85 3.24
C ARG A 74 15.49 -7.84 2.24
N VAL A 75 15.91 -8.03 1.00
CA VAL A 75 15.40 -7.32 -0.16
C VAL A 75 14.52 -8.25 -0.99
N PHE A 76 13.42 -7.75 -1.51
CA PHE A 76 12.62 -8.43 -2.51
C PHE A 76 12.28 -7.47 -3.65
N VAL A 77 11.85 -8.06 -4.76
CA VAL A 77 11.46 -7.32 -5.95
C VAL A 77 10.07 -7.79 -6.34
N GLU A 78 9.17 -6.85 -6.57
CA GLU A 78 7.80 -7.09 -7.02
C GLU A 78 7.57 -6.39 -8.36
N GLU A 79 6.53 -6.82 -9.07
CA GLU A 79 6.09 -6.17 -10.30
C GLU A 79 5.59 -4.75 -10.02
N LEU A 80 5.93 -3.80 -10.91
CA LEU A 80 5.39 -2.45 -10.83
C LEU A 80 3.98 -2.43 -11.44
N LEU A 81 2.97 -2.25 -10.60
CA LEU A 81 1.58 -2.10 -11.05
C LEU A 81 1.34 -0.69 -11.59
N LEU A 82 0.84 -0.59 -12.82
CA LEU A 82 0.52 0.68 -13.50
C LEU A 82 -0.92 0.62 -14.03
N LYS A 83 -1.63 1.75 -14.02
CA LYS A 83 -2.88 1.91 -14.78
C LYS A 83 -2.53 1.97 -16.26
N GLU A 84 -3.27 1.24 -17.09
CA GLU A 84 -3.17 1.38 -18.52
C GLU A 84 -3.77 2.72 -18.98
N LYS A 85 -3.06 3.46 -19.85
CA LYS A 85 -3.59 4.69 -20.43
C LYS A 85 -4.72 4.34 -21.42
N PRO A 86 -5.85 5.07 -21.43
CA PRO A 86 -6.91 4.84 -22.41
C PRO A 86 -6.34 4.95 -23.82
N GLN A 87 -6.60 3.97 -24.69
CA GLN A 87 -6.09 3.95 -26.07
C GLN A 87 -6.55 5.16 -26.91
N ASN A 88 -7.53 5.93 -26.43
CA ASN A 88 -8.10 7.11 -27.11
C ASN A 88 -7.73 8.46 -26.46
N SER A 89 -6.79 8.52 -25.52
CA SER A 89 -6.25 9.82 -25.12
C SER A 89 -5.26 10.30 -26.18
N ASP A 90 -5.59 11.39 -26.87
CA ASP A 90 -4.69 12.05 -27.81
C ASP A 90 -3.27 12.12 -27.24
N GLN A 91 -2.28 11.61 -27.97
CA GLN A 91 -0.85 11.61 -27.59
C GLN A 91 -0.26 13.04 -27.45
N SER A 92 -1.09 14.09 -27.46
CA SER A 92 -0.70 15.48 -27.57
C SER A 92 -0.86 16.30 -26.27
N THR A 93 -1.32 15.73 -25.16
CA THR A 93 -1.42 16.50 -23.91
C THR A 93 -0.78 15.81 -22.71
N THR A 94 0.37 16.38 -22.35
CA THR A 94 1.05 16.33 -21.04
C THR A 94 1.95 15.13 -20.74
N ASN A 95 3.19 15.46 -20.36
CA ASN A 95 4.16 14.62 -19.65
C ASN A 95 3.57 14.15 -18.30
N THR A 96 2.60 13.24 -18.34
CA THR A 96 2.02 12.63 -17.16
C THR A 96 2.74 11.33 -16.87
N SER A 97 3.41 11.31 -15.72
CA SER A 97 4.04 10.14 -15.11
C SER A 97 3.07 8.95 -15.11
N PRO A 98 3.59 7.70 -15.08
CA PRO A 98 2.75 6.51 -14.96
C PRO A 98 1.80 6.64 -13.76
N GLU A 99 0.51 6.40 -13.97
CA GLU A 99 -0.48 6.47 -12.90
C GLU A 99 -0.55 5.12 -12.17
N VAL A 100 -0.39 5.12 -10.85
CA VAL A 100 -0.45 3.90 -10.03
C VAL A 100 -1.92 3.52 -9.80
N PRO A 101 -2.29 2.23 -9.75
CA PRO A 101 -3.64 1.79 -9.44
C PRO A 101 -4.17 2.37 -8.12
N ASP A 102 -5.49 2.53 -8.03
CA ASP A 102 -6.13 2.99 -6.81
C ASP A 102 -5.94 1.94 -5.69
N ASP A 103 -5.48 2.39 -4.52
CA ASP A 103 -5.23 1.53 -3.37
C ASP A 103 -6.31 1.68 -2.29
N TYR A 104 -6.91 0.57 -1.90
CA TYR A 104 -7.98 0.47 -0.93
C TYR A 104 -7.48 -0.25 0.32
N LYS A 105 -7.77 0.31 1.49
CA LYS A 105 -7.26 -0.20 2.77
C LYS A 105 -8.39 -0.77 3.59
N PHE A 106 -8.37 -2.07 3.82
CA PHE A 106 -9.42 -2.79 4.55
C PHE A 106 -8.95 -3.05 5.98
N HIS A 107 -9.43 -2.23 6.91
CA HIS A 107 -9.20 -2.38 8.34
C HIS A 107 -10.12 -3.46 8.89
N CYS A 108 -9.58 -4.65 9.13
CA CYS A 108 -10.33 -5.80 9.59
C CYS A 108 -10.15 -6.00 11.10
N PHE A 109 -11.26 -5.97 11.84
CA PHE A 109 -11.33 -6.26 13.27
C PHE A 109 -12.19 -7.51 13.48
N GLY A 110 -11.57 -8.68 13.43
CA GLY A 110 -12.28 -9.96 13.38
C GLY A 110 -13.25 -10.01 12.19
N LYS A 111 -14.55 -9.97 12.48
CA LYS A 111 -15.62 -10.00 11.45
C LYS A 111 -16.03 -8.63 10.91
N GLN A 112 -15.60 -7.54 11.54
CA GLN A 112 -15.99 -6.19 11.13
C GLN A 112 -14.91 -5.59 10.24
N THR A 113 -15.29 -5.10 9.06
CA THR A 113 -14.35 -4.43 8.15
C THR A 113 -14.74 -2.97 7.92
N PHE A 114 -13.74 -2.09 7.93
CA PHE A 114 -13.85 -0.71 7.47
C PHE A 114 -12.93 -0.49 6.28
N ILE A 115 -13.35 0.37 5.35
CA ILE A 115 -12.64 0.60 4.10
C ILE A 115 -12.17 2.03 4.08
N GLN A 116 -10.86 2.21 4.00
CA GLN A 116 -10.20 3.50 3.88
C GLN A 116 -9.79 3.74 2.43
N ILE A 117 -10.02 4.98 1.99
CA ILE A 117 -9.54 5.51 0.71
C ILE A 117 -8.82 6.82 0.99
N ASP A 118 -7.60 6.92 0.50
CA ASP A 118 -6.81 8.13 0.48
C ASP A 118 -6.90 8.74 -0.93
N THR A 119 -7.32 10.00 -1.06
CA THR A 119 -7.34 10.71 -2.35
C THR A 119 -6.37 11.89 -2.33
N ASP A 120 -5.88 12.28 -3.50
CA ASP A 120 -5.01 13.45 -3.66
C ASP A 120 -3.73 13.40 -2.78
N ARG A 121 -3.20 12.18 -2.56
CA ARG A 121 -2.11 11.89 -1.61
C ARG A 121 -0.84 12.72 -1.81
N PHE A 122 -0.56 13.15 -3.04
CA PHE A 122 0.63 13.95 -3.40
C PHE A 122 0.35 15.45 -3.50
N THR A 123 -0.89 15.87 -3.25
CA THR A 123 -1.33 17.27 -3.30
C THR A 123 -2.09 17.60 -2.01
N ASN A 124 -3.42 17.55 -2.04
CA ASN A 124 -4.29 17.85 -0.91
C ASN A 124 -4.85 16.55 -0.31
N HIS A 125 -4.01 15.81 0.40
CA HIS A 125 -4.34 14.47 0.89
C HIS A 125 -5.59 14.50 1.78
N THR A 126 -6.64 13.82 1.31
CA THR A 126 -7.87 13.59 2.09
C THR A 126 -8.13 12.10 2.28
N ARG A 127 -8.95 11.77 3.28
CA ARG A 127 -9.30 10.39 3.60
C ARG A 127 -10.79 10.23 3.89
N THR A 128 -11.36 9.16 3.35
CA THR A 128 -12.72 8.73 3.68
C THR A 128 -12.73 7.31 4.19
N ILE A 129 -13.50 7.07 5.25
CA ILE A 129 -13.75 5.73 5.79
C ILE A 129 -15.19 5.31 5.45
N PHE A 130 -15.35 4.09 4.98
CA PHE A 130 -16.63 3.46 4.65
C PHE A 130 -16.82 2.17 5.44
N ASN A 131 -18.06 1.72 5.59
CA ASN A 131 -18.34 0.35 5.99
C ASN A 131 -18.40 -0.58 4.76
N GLU A 132 -18.65 -1.87 4.99
CA GLU A 132 -18.74 -2.91 3.95
C GLU A 132 -19.83 -2.65 2.90
N LYS A 133 -20.84 -1.84 3.22
CA LYS A 133 -21.91 -1.44 2.29
C LYS A 133 -21.56 -0.22 1.44
N TRP A 134 -20.35 0.31 1.59
CA TRP A 134 -19.91 1.57 0.99
C TRP A 134 -20.63 2.81 1.54
N GLU A 135 -21.07 2.76 2.80
CA GLU A 135 -21.67 3.91 3.49
C GLU A 135 -20.58 4.67 4.24
N LYS A 136 -20.47 5.97 3.97
CA LYS A 136 -19.48 6.86 4.59
C LYS A 136 -19.68 6.90 6.10
N GLN A 137 -18.60 6.72 6.85
CA GLN A 137 -18.64 6.72 8.31
C GLN A 137 -18.63 8.15 8.88
N PRO A 138 -19.30 8.40 10.02
CA PRO A 138 -19.49 9.75 10.55
C PRO A 138 -18.30 10.20 11.42
N PHE A 139 -17.08 9.97 10.95
CA PHE A 139 -15.84 10.36 11.62
C PHE A 139 -14.71 10.62 10.63
N ILE A 140 -13.72 11.35 11.10
CA ILE A 140 -12.44 11.62 10.44
C ILE A 140 -11.40 10.73 11.09
N PHE A 141 -10.47 10.17 10.30
CA PHE A 141 -9.36 9.37 10.78
C PHE A 141 -8.05 9.87 10.17
N GLY A 142 -7.23 10.57 10.95
CA GLY A 142 -5.92 11.10 10.54
C GLY A 142 -5.96 12.32 9.60
N TYR A 143 -6.75 12.27 8.52
CA TYR A 143 -6.77 13.29 7.46
C TYR A 143 -8.19 13.83 7.22
N PRO A 144 -8.34 15.09 6.76
CA PRO A 144 -9.64 15.66 6.42
C PRO A 144 -10.39 14.80 5.39
N THR A 145 -11.72 14.86 5.42
CA THR A 145 -12.56 14.18 4.43
C THR A 145 -12.83 15.10 3.24
N PRO A 146 -12.82 14.60 1.99
CA PRO A 146 -13.18 15.43 0.84
C PRO A 146 -14.67 15.80 0.84
N ASP A 147 -14.98 16.89 0.13
CA ASP A 147 -16.35 17.40 -0.08
C ASP A 147 -17.16 16.56 -1.08
N TYR A 148 -16.53 15.57 -1.72
CA TYR A 148 -17.16 14.60 -2.61
C TYR A 148 -17.08 13.18 -2.02
N THR A 149 -17.84 12.25 -2.58
CA THR A 149 -17.74 10.83 -2.21
C THR A 149 -16.87 10.11 -3.24
N PRO A 150 -15.72 9.52 -2.84
CA PRO A 150 -14.92 8.70 -3.73
C PRO A 150 -15.70 7.58 -4.43
N GLN A 151 -15.32 7.25 -5.66
CA GLN A 151 -15.98 6.22 -6.44
C GLN A 151 -15.82 4.84 -5.79
N LYS A 152 -16.92 4.09 -5.76
CA LYS A 152 -16.93 2.69 -5.33
C LYS A 152 -16.12 1.81 -6.30
N PRO A 153 -15.18 0.96 -5.82
CA PRO A 153 -14.46 0.03 -6.68
C PRO A 153 -15.43 -0.99 -7.27
N GLN A 154 -15.14 -1.42 -8.48
CA GLN A 154 -15.99 -2.37 -9.19
C GLN A 154 -16.01 -3.73 -8.49
N ASN A 155 -14.86 -4.15 -7.96
CA ASN A 155 -14.66 -5.43 -7.31
C ASN A 155 -14.79 -5.38 -5.78
N LEU A 156 -15.57 -4.46 -5.21
CA LEU A 156 -15.68 -4.32 -3.74
C LEU A 156 -15.94 -5.65 -3.02
N ASN A 157 -16.88 -6.45 -3.52
CA ASN A 157 -17.24 -7.72 -2.88
C ASN A 157 -16.06 -8.72 -2.87
N THR A 158 -15.31 -8.76 -3.97
CA THR A 158 -14.10 -9.60 -4.09
C THR A 158 -13.02 -9.11 -3.12
N MET A 159 -12.81 -7.79 -3.05
CA MET A 159 -11.85 -7.18 -2.12
C MET A 159 -12.19 -7.47 -0.67
N LEU A 160 -13.46 -7.30 -0.26
CA LEU A 160 -13.94 -7.65 1.08
C LEU A 160 -13.69 -9.12 1.40
N ALA A 161 -14.02 -10.03 0.47
CA ALA A 161 -13.80 -11.46 0.68
C ALA A 161 -12.31 -11.81 0.84
N ILE A 162 -11.43 -11.17 0.07
CA ILE A 162 -9.97 -11.34 0.20
C ILE A 162 -9.50 -10.81 1.57
N ALA A 163 -9.88 -9.59 1.93
CA ALA A 163 -9.47 -8.96 3.18
C ALA A 163 -9.92 -9.77 4.40
N GLN A 164 -11.20 -10.18 4.44
CA GLN A 164 -11.75 -11.02 5.51
C GLN A 164 -11.05 -12.37 5.59
N LYS A 165 -10.83 -13.06 4.45
CA LYS A 165 -10.14 -14.36 4.43
C LYS A 165 -8.69 -14.27 4.90
N LEU A 166 -8.00 -13.17 4.64
CA LEU A 166 -6.65 -12.93 5.15
C LEU A 166 -6.68 -12.61 6.64
N SER A 167 -7.64 -11.79 7.09
CA SER A 167 -7.85 -11.45 8.50
C SER A 167 -8.18 -12.66 9.37
N GLU A 168 -9.06 -13.56 8.91
CA GLU A 168 -9.47 -14.78 9.64
C GLU A 168 -8.31 -15.73 9.95
N LYS A 169 -7.23 -15.66 9.18
CA LYS A 169 -6.03 -16.48 9.40
C LYS A 169 -5.08 -15.90 10.44
N MET A 170 -5.35 -14.68 10.92
CA MET A 170 -4.48 -13.96 11.83
C MET A 170 -5.00 -14.04 13.27
N GLU A 171 -4.10 -14.32 14.21
CA GLU A 171 -4.42 -14.38 15.64
C GLU A 171 -4.42 -13.01 16.33
N VAL A 172 -3.98 -11.96 15.63
CA VAL A 172 -3.73 -10.64 16.22
C VAL A 172 -4.98 -9.77 16.39
N GLY A 173 -6.17 -10.25 16.05
CA GLY A 173 -7.45 -9.54 16.26
C GLY A 173 -7.70 -8.32 15.36
N TYR A 174 -6.64 -7.76 14.77
CA TYR A 174 -6.68 -6.65 13.82
C TYR A 174 -5.62 -6.82 12.72
N VAL A 175 -6.01 -6.55 11.48
CA VAL A 175 -5.07 -6.35 10.37
C VAL A 175 -5.68 -5.39 9.35
N ARG A 176 -4.86 -4.49 8.80
CA ARG A 176 -5.21 -3.72 7.61
C ARG A 176 -4.69 -4.45 6.38
N VAL A 177 -5.55 -4.69 5.40
CA VAL A 177 -5.21 -5.31 4.13
C VAL A 177 -5.26 -4.26 3.04
N ASP A 178 -4.14 -4.00 2.40
CA ASP A 178 -4.03 -3.03 1.31
C ASP A 178 -4.22 -3.79 -0.02
N LEU A 179 -5.21 -3.38 -0.80
CA LEU A 179 -5.62 -4.03 -2.05
C LEU A 179 -5.61 -3.02 -3.21
N TYR A 180 -5.11 -3.43 -4.36
CA TYR A 180 -5.17 -2.68 -5.60
C TYR A 180 -6.27 -3.20 -6.51
N GLU A 181 -7.02 -2.31 -7.15
CA GLU A 181 -7.84 -2.63 -8.33
C GLU A 181 -7.04 -2.28 -9.60
N VAL A 182 -6.54 -3.28 -10.31
CA VAL A 182 -5.77 -3.03 -11.54
C VAL A 182 -6.73 -3.06 -12.72
N ASN A 183 -6.71 -2.00 -13.53
CA ASN A 183 -7.52 -1.88 -14.74
C ASN A 183 -6.70 -2.40 -15.93
N CYS A 184 -7.05 -3.56 -16.48
CA CYS A 184 -6.34 -4.19 -17.60
C CYS A 184 -7.23 -4.15 -18.85
N ALA A 185 -6.81 -3.47 -19.93
CA ALA A 185 -7.63 -3.25 -21.12
C ALA A 185 -7.94 -4.54 -21.90
N ASP A 186 -7.15 -5.59 -21.71
CA ASP A 186 -7.32 -6.89 -22.37
C ASP A 186 -8.00 -7.95 -21.48
N SER A 187 -8.46 -7.54 -20.30
CA SER A 187 -9.18 -8.42 -19.37
C SER A 187 -10.66 -8.02 -19.30
N SER A 188 -11.54 -9.01 -19.34
CA SER A 188 -12.96 -8.82 -19.01
C SER A 188 -13.19 -8.63 -17.49
N GLN A 189 -12.13 -8.66 -16.68
CA GLN A 189 -12.16 -8.57 -15.22
C GLN A 189 -10.93 -7.84 -14.70
N ASN A 190 -11.13 -6.73 -14.00
CA ASN A 190 -10.07 -6.01 -13.30
C ASN A 190 -9.53 -6.84 -12.14
N PRO A 191 -8.28 -7.34 -12.17
CA PRO A 191 -7.78 -8.17 -11.09
C PRO A 191 -7.57 -7.36 -9.81
N VAL A 192 -7.81 -8.03 -8.67
CA VAL A 192 -7.52 -7.50 -7.34
C VAL A 192 -6.19 -8.07 -6.87
N ILE A 193 -5.23 -7.20 -6.52
CA ILE A 193 -3.90 -7.59 -6.07
C ILE A 193 -3.72 -7.20 -4.61
N VAL A 194 -3.16 -8.11 -3.80
CA VAL A 194 -2.79 -7.84 -2.41
C VAL A 194 -1.45 -7.11 -2.38
N GLY A 195 -1.42 -5.92 -1.80
CA GLY A 195 -0.22 -5.10 -1.66
C GLY A 195 0.51 -5.33 -0.34
N GLU A 196 -0.17 -5.10 0.78
CA GLU A 196 0.43 -5.11 2.11
C GLU A 196 -0.54 -5.64 3.17
N LEU A 197 0.01 -6.25 4.22
CA LEU A 197 -0.68 -6.49 5.48
C LEU A 197 -0.02 -5.64 6.57
N THR A 198 -0.80 -4.76 7.21
CA THR A 198 -0.29 -3.83 8.22
C THR A 198 -0.96 -4.09 9.56
N PHE A 199 -0.14 -4.34 10.58
CA PHE A 199 -0.60 -4.71 11.92
C PHE A 199 -0.76 -3.52 12.86
N THR A 200 -0.07 -2.41 12.60
CA THR A 200 -0.15 -1.17 13.39
C THR A 200 -0.26 0.03 12.47
N HIS A 201 -1.48 0.30 12.01
CA HIS A 201 -1.74 1.41 11.10
C HIS A 201 -1.28 2.74 11.70
N GLY A 202 -0.48 3.51 10.95
CA GLY A 202 0.07 4.78 11.38
C GLY A 202 0.85 4.70 12.69
N GLY A 203 1.46 3.54 13.00
CA GLY A 203 2.15 3.30 14.27
C GLY A 203 1.23 3.31 15.49
N GLY A 204 -0.09 3.27 15.30
CA GLY A 204 -1.08 3.39 16.38
C GLY A 204 -1.25 4.83 16.90
N THR A 205 -0.80 5.84 16.16
CA THR A 205 -0.84 7.24 16.62
C THR A 205 -1.80 8.15 15.83
N GLU A 206 -2.53 7.62 14.85
CA GLU A 206 -3.51 8.41 14.12
C GLU A 206 -4.75 8.70 14.97
N HIS A 207 -5.32 9.90 14.80
CA HIS A 207 -6.42 10.39 15.63
C HIS A 207 -7.78 10.29 14.95
N PHE A 208 -8.79 9.94 15.74
CA PHE A 208 -10.19 10.05 15.34
C PHE A 208 -10.77 11.42 15.71
N ASN A 209 -11.68 11.92 14.87
CA ASN A 209 -12.57 13.02 15.21
C ASN A 209 -14.01 12.67 14.78
N PRO A 210 -14.97 12.56 15.72
CA PRO A 210 -14.81 12.86 17.15
C PRO A 210 -14.05 11.74 17.92
N PRO A 211 -13.40 12.06 19.06
CA PRO A 211 -12.48 11.14 19.74
C PRO A 211 -13.11 9.84 20.27
N GLU A 212 -14.43 9.77 20.47
CA GLU A 212 -15.08 8.53 20.92
C GLU A 212 -14.87 7.34 19.97
N TRP A 213 -14.59 7.59 18.69
CA TRP A 213 -14.33 6.54 17.72
C TRP A 213 -13.03 5.77 17.97
N ASP A 214 -12.07 6.37 18.68
CA ASP A 214 -10.88 5.68 19.15
C ASP A 214 -11.25 4.50 20.06
N LYS A 215 -12.13 4.75 21.04
CA LYS A 215 -12.68 3.70 21.91
C LYS A 215 -13.52 2.70 21.12
N ASN A 216 -14.35 3.16 20.19
CA ASN A 216 -15.19 2.26 19.38
C ASN A 216 -14.34 1.24 18.61
N PHE A 217 -13.23 1.68 17.99
CA PHE A 217 -12.31 0.79 17.29
C PHE A 217 -11.50 -0.08 18.26
N GLY A 218 -11.04 0.47 19.38
CA GLY A 218 -10.36 -0.29 20.43
C GLY A 218 -11.22 -1.43 21.00
N ASP A 219 -12.52 -1.20 21.18
CA ASP A 219 -13.46 -2.22 21.65
C ASP A 219 -13.66 -3.36 20.64
N LEU A 220 -13.47 -3.11 19.33
CA LEU A 220 -13.53 -4.14 18.28
C LEU A 220 -12.27 -5.02 18.25
N TRP A 221 -11.13 -4.49 18.69
CA TRP A 221 -9.89 -5.24 18.72
C TRP A 221 -9.91 -6.27 19.86
N LYS A 222 -10.18 -7.53 19.51
CA LYS A 222 -10.16 -8.66 20.45
C LYS A 222 -8.87 -9.46 20.27
N LEU A 223 -8.03 -9.48 21.29
CA LEU A 223 -6.84 -10.32 21.41
C LEU A 223 -7.18 -11.68 22.03
#